data_AF-A0A7X7QXV5-F1
#
_entry.id   AF-A0A7X7QXV5-F1
#
_cell.length_a   1.000
_cell.length_b   1.000
_cell.length_c   1.000
_cell.angle_alpha   90.00
_cell.angle_beta   90.00
_cell.angle_gamma   90.00
#
_symmetry.space_group_name_H-M   'P 1'
#
loop_
_entity.id
_entity.type
_entity.pdbx_description
1 polymer ?
#
loop_
_entity_poly.entity_id
_entity_poly.type
_entity_poly.pdbx_seq_one_letter_code
_entity_poly.pdbx_strand_id
1 'polypeptide(L)'
;MNITNLSTLDNRESRSLSPENFKGEKGRGGMATAGAGQNASRDLGQGWKVSPCVRIEPGQVFELADIAGPGMIEQIWMTPTGNWRFSILRIYWDGQEHPSVECPVGDFFACG
;
A
#
# COMPACT_ATOMS: atom_id res chain seq x y z
N MET A 1 -3.62 7.97 -18.50
CA MET A 1 -4.95 8.60 -18.60
C MET A 1 -4.75 10.08 -18.92
N ASN A 2 -5.47 10.65 -19.87
CA ASN A 2 -5.43 12.08 -20.19
C ASN A 2 -6.87 12.60 -20.36
N ILE A 3 -7.07 13.92 -20.35
CA ILE A 3 -8.43 14.48 -20.37
C ILE A 3 -9.23 14.06 -21.62
N THR A 4 -8.54 13.79 -22.73
CA THR A 4 -9.15 13.38 -24.00
C THR A 4 -9.67 11.94 -24.00
N ASN A 5 -9.21 11.08 -23.09
CA ASN A 5 -9.65 9.69 -23.00
C ASN A 5 -10.35 9.33 -21.67
N LEU A 6 -10.66 10.33 -20.84
CA LEU A 6 -11.31 10.11 -19.54
C LEU A 6 -12.68 9.41 -19.64
N SER A 7 -13.43 9.67 -20.71
CA SER A 7 -14.75 9.05 -20.97
C SER A 7 -14.67 7.70 -21.68
N THR A 8 -13.47 7.27 -22.09
CA THR A 8 -13.30 6.00 -22.80
C THR A 8 -13.27 4.85 -21.80
N LEU A 9 -14.13 3.85 -22.03
CA LEU A 9 -14.09 2.62 -21.26
C LEU A 9 -12.93 1.75 -21.74
N ASP A 10 -12.19 1.17 -20.80
CA ASP A 10 -11.25 0.11 -21.08
C ASP A 10 -11.53 -1.11 -20.22
N ASN A 11 -10.93 -2.23 -20.62
CA ASN A 11 -11.08 -3.51 -19.92
C ASN A 11 -10.00 -3.70 -18.86
N ARG A 12 -9.56 -2.62 -18.20
CA ARG A 12 -8.54 -2.71 -17.15
C ARG A 12 -9.19 -3.20 -15.85
N GLU A 13 -8.42 -3.95 -15.07
CA GLU A 13 -8.83 -4.33 -13.74
C GLU A 13 -8.09 -3.50 -12.71
N SER A 14 -8.82 -2.73 -11.90
CA SER A 14 -8.23 -1.98 -10.79
C SER A 14 -8.17 -2.82 -9.52
N ARG A 15 -7.13 -2.58 -8.73
CA ARG A 15 -6.90 -3.17 -7.41
C ARG A 15 -6.35 -2.08 -6.49
N SER A 16 -6.63 -2.21 -5.19
CA SER A 16 -6.08 -1.32 -4.16
C SER A 16 -5.58 -2.16 -3.01
N LEU A 17 -4.26 -2.13 -2.82
CA LEU A 17 -3.59 -2.81 -1.72
C LEU A 17 -3.51 -1.86 -0.53
N SER A 18 -3.76 -2.39 0.67
CA SER A 18 -3.73 -1.60 1.90
C SER A 18 -3.40 -2.47 3.11
N PRO A 19 -3.12 -1.87 4.29
CA PRO A 19 -2.84 -2.62 5.53
C PRO A 19 -3.93 -3.59 6.03
N GLU A 20 -5.07 -3.64 5.36
CA GLU A 20 -6.20 -4.53 5.64
C GLU A 20 -6.61 -5.37 4.41
N ASN A 21 -5.92 -5.19 3.28
CA ASN A 21 -6.10 -5.97 2.05
C ASN A 21 -4.79 -6.01 1.25
N PHE A 22 -3.78 -6.74 1.74
CA PHE A 22 -2.45 -6.80 1.13
C PHE A 22 -2.43 -7.43 -0.27
N LYS A 23 -3.45 -8.21 -0.63
CA LYS A 23 -3.60 -8.82 -1.95
C LYS A 23 -4.48 -8.02 -2.91
N GLY A 24 -5.08 -6.93 -2.43
CA GLY A 24 -5.98 -6.08 -3.23
C GLY A 24 -7.26 -6.78 -3.71
N GLU A 25 -7.64 -7.90 -3.11
CA GLU A 25 -8.76 -8.73 -3.53
C GLU A 25 -10.09 -7.97 -3.47
N LYS A 26 -10.98 -8.23 -4.45
CA LYS A 26 -12.29 -7.58 -4.55
C LYS A 26 -13.12 -7.85 -3.30
N GLY A 27 -13.65 -6.78 -2.68
CA GLY A 27 -14.51 -6.88 -1.50
C GLY A 27 -13.79 -7.29 -0.21
N ARG A 28 -12.46 -7.23 -0.17
CA ARG A 28 -11.67 -7.61 1.02
C ARG A 28 -11.22 -6.43 1.90
N GLY A 29 -11.42 -5.19 1.46
CA GLY A 29 -11.24 -4.01 2.33
C GLY A 29 -12.26 -3.97 3.46
N GLY A 30 -11.88 -3.49 4.65
CA GLY A 30 -12.77 -3.41 5.83
C GLY A 30 -13.13 -4.77 6.45
N MET A 31 -12.50 -5.86 6.02
CA MET A 31 -12.80 -7.22 6.51
C MET A 31 -11.98 -7.63 7.74
N ALA A 32 -11.01 -6.82 8.15
CA ALA A 32 -10.19 -7.10 9.34
C ALA A 32 -11.04 -7.06 10.62
N THR A 33 -10.80 -8.02 11.52
CA THR A 33 -11.45 -8.08 12.85
C THR A 33 -10.48 -7.77 14.00
N ALA A 34 -9.20 -7.64 13.69
CA ALA A 34 -8.14 -7.27 14.62
C ALA A 34 -7.14 -6.35 13.92
N GLY A 35 -6.38 -5.58 14.70
CA GLY A 35 -5.40 -4.63 14.18
C GLY A 35 -5.29 -3.38 15.05
N ALA A 36 -4.48 -2.42 14.59
CA ALA A 36 -4.18 -1.21 15.36
C ALA A 36 -5.43 -0.37 15.73
N GLY A 37 -6.51 -0.49 14.96
CA GLY A 37 -7.77 0.22 15.18
C GLY A 37 -8.81 -0.57 15.98
N GLN A 38 -8.54 -1.81 16.42
CA GLN A 38 -9.56 -2.70 16.99
C GLN A 38 -10.29 -2.12 18.21
N ASN A 39 -9.58 -1.46 19.12
CA ASN A 39 -10.18 -0.91 20.34
C ASN A 39 -11.08 0.30 20.02
N ALA A 40 -10.68 1.10 19.03
CA ALA A 40 -11.45 2.25 18.57
C ALA A 40 -12.69 1.84 17.75
N SER A 41 -12.66 0.64 17.14
CA SER A 41 -13.72 0.11 16.27
C SER A 41 -14.58 -0.97 16.93
N ARG A 42 -14.39 -1.24 18.23
CA ARG A 42 -15.04 -2.32 18.98
C ARG A 42 -16.58 -2.38 18.85
N ASP A 43 -17.23 -1.24 18.62
CA ASP A 43 -18.70 -1.12 18.55
C ASP A 43 -19.22 -0.93 17.11
N LEU A 44 -18.35 -0.92 16.09
CA LEU A 44 -18.71 -0.59 14.70
C LEU A 44 -19.08 -1.81 13.84
N GLY A 45 -18.62 -3.01 14.23
CA GLY A 45 -18.79 -4.25 13.44
C GLY A 45 -17.85 -4.36 12.23
N GLN A 46 -17.93 -5.50 11.53
CA GLN A 46 -17.12 -5.76 10.32
C GLN A 46 -17.61 -4.92 9.13
N GLY A 47 -16.67 -4.46 8.31
CA GLY A 47 -16.91 -3.49 7.22
C GLY A 47 -16.24 -2.14 7.46
N TRP A 48 -15.79 -1.86 8.68
CA TRP A 48 -15.02 -0.67 9.04
C TRP A 48 -13.50 -0.93 9.02
N LYS A 49 -12.74 0.17 8.98
CA LYS A 49 -11.27 0.20 8.95
C LYS A 49 -10.67 -0.21 10.31
N VAL A 50 -10.53 -1.52 10.56
CA VAL A 50 -10.01 -2.07 11.83
C VAL A 50 -8.48 -2.15 11.86
N SER A 51 -7.82 -2.33 10.71
CA SER A 51 -6.36 -2.46 10.62
C SER A 51 -5.78 -1.39 9.67
N PRO A 52 -5.69 -0.14 10.12
CA PRO A 52 -5.38 0.98 9.25
C PRO A 52 -3.91 1.10 8.83
N CYS A 53 -3.01 0.46 9.56
CA CYS A 53 -1.57 0.59 9.40
C CYS A 53 -0.85 -0.71 9.76
N VAL A 54 0.42 -0.79 9.36
CA VAL A 54 1.34 -1.85 9.78
C VAL A 54 2.34 -1.29 10.78
N ARG A 55 2.77 -2.14 11.70
CA ARG A 55 3.89 -1.84 12.61
C ARG A 55 5.14 -2.53 12.08
N ILE A 56 6.19 -1.75 11.85
CA ILE A 56 7.49 -2.23 11.39
C ILE A 56 8.49 -1.96 12.52
N GLU A 57 9.08 -3.03 13.05
CA GLU A 57 10.04 -2.95 14.14
C GLU A 57 11.44 -2.54 13.63
N PRO A 58 12.35 -2.06 14.50
CA PRO A 58 13.69 -1.67 14.09
C PRO A 58 14.44 -2.78 13.35
N GLY A 59 14.93 -2.47 12.14
CA GLY A 59 15.64 -3.42 11.28
C GLY A 59 14.74 -4.42 10.55
N GLN A 60 13.42 -4.41 10.77
CA GLN A 60 12.50 -5.28 10.08
C GLN A 60 12.31 -4.85 8.62
N VAL A 61 12.35 -5.82 7.71
CA VAL A 61 11.87 -5.65 6.33
C VAL A 61 10.42 -6.13 6.30
N PHE A 62 9.54 -5.30 5.73
CA PHE A 62 8.13 -5.61 5.57
C PHE A 62 7.73 -5.47 4.10
N GLU A 63 7.16 -6.53 3.53
CA GLU A 63 6.65 -6.52 2.16
C GLU A 63 5.28 -5.81 2.13
N LEU A 64 5.24 -4.62 1.52
CA LEU A 64 4.01 -3.84 1.42
C LEU A 64 3.04 -4.39 0.37
N ALA A 65 3.57 -4.96 -0.71
CA ALA A 65 2.82 -5.47 -1.84
C ALA A 65 3.65 -6.51 -2.60
N ASP A 66 3.02 -7.62 -2.95
CA ASP A 66 3.49 -8.60 -3.93
C ASP A 66 2.42 -8.74 -5.01
N ILE A 67 2.75 -8.32 -6.22
CA ILE A 67 1.81 -8.18 -7.34
C ILE A 67 2.31 -9.03 -8.50
N ALA A 68 1.54 -10.07 -8.82
CA ALA A 68 1.83 -10.95 -9.94
C ALA A 68 1.24 -10.43 -11.25
N GLY A 69 1.97 -10.65 -12.35
CA GLY A 69 1.52 -10.33 -13.70
C GLY A 69 1.74 -8.86 -14.10
N PRO A 70 1.39 -8.51 -15.35
CA PRO A 70 1.59 -7.17 -15.88
C PRO A 70 0.61 -6.16 -15.25
N GLY A 71 1.08 -4.94 -15.03
CA GLY A 71 0.25 -3.87 -14.49
C GLY A 71 0.99 -2.54 -14.41
N MET A 72 0.33 -1.55 -13.80
CA MET A 72 0.88 -0.23 -13.56
C MET A 72 0.45 0.25 -12.18
N ILE A 73 1.41 0.72 -11.38
CA ILE A 73 1.10 1.45 -10.15
C ILE A 73 0.69 2.86 -10.55
N GLU A 74 -0.60 3.17 -10.48
CA GLU A 74 -1.13 4.51 -10.81
C GLU A 74 -1.06 5.48 -9.61
N GLN A 75 -1.02 4.96 -8.38
CA GLN A 75 -1.11 5.77 -7.17
C GLN A 75 -0.45 5.07 -5.98
N ILE A 76 0.35 5.81 -5.22
CA ILE A 76 0.88 5.40 -3.90
C ILE A 76 0.56 6.51 -2.90
N TRP A 77 -0.01 6.14 -1.75
CA TRP A 77 -0.19 7.04 -0.62
C TRP A 77 0.22 6.33 0.66
N MET A 78 0.97 7.03 1.51
CA MET A 78 1.36 6.56 2.83
C MET A 78 1.75 7.74 3.72
N THR A 79 1.62 7.54 5.04
CA THR A 79 2.08 8.47 6.07
C THR A 79 2.98 7.72 7.05
N PRO A 80 4.31 7.72 6.86
CA PRO A 80 5.25 7.11 7.80
C PRO A 80 5.28 7.87 9.14
N THR A 81 5.62 7.16 10.22
CA THR A 81 5.83 7.77 11.54
C THR A 81 7.32 8.00 11.82
N GLY A 82 7.66 8.97 12.66
CA GLY A 82 9.04 9.22 13.09
C GLY A 82 9.88 9.92 12.04
N ASN A 83 11.19 9.67 12.02
CA ASN A 83 12.09 10.22 11.01
C ASN A 83 11.97 9.42 9.70
N TRP A 84 11.48 10.07 8.66
CA TRP A 84 11.19 9.43 7.37
C TRP A 84 12.46 8.95 6.65
N ARG A 85 13.63 9.51 6.96
CA ARG A 85 14.89 9.07 6.34
C ARG A 85 15.36 7.70 6.84
N PHE A 86 14.77 7.18 7.92
CA PHE A 86 15.08 5.84 8.45
C PHE A 86 14.21 4.73 7.86
N SER A 87 13.13 5.07 7.16
CA SER A 87 12.31 4.10 6.45
C SER A 87 12.75 4.05 4.98
N ILE A 88 13.31 2.92 4.55
CA ILE A 88 13.79 2.74 3.17
C ILE A 88 12.69 2.08 2.33
N LEU A 89 12.27 2.74 1.26
CA LEU A 89 11.37 2.18 0.26
C LEU A 89 12.20 1.44 -0.80
N ARG A 90 11.80 0.20 -1.07
CA ARG A 90 12.39 -0.62 -2.14
C ARG A 90 11.30 -1.07 -3.10
N ILE A 91 11.56 -0.97 -4.41
CA ILE A 91 10.66 -1.46 -5.46
C ILE A 91 11.45 -2.35 -6.41
N TYR A 92 10.92 -3.54 -6.65
CA TYR A 92 11.49 -4.58 -7.50
C TYR A 92 10.52 -4.82 -8.65
N TRP A 93 11.03 -4.84 -9.87
CA TRP A 93 10.23 -5.11 -11.07
C TRP A 93 10.66 -6.45 -11.69
N ASP A 94 9.72 -7.15 -12.30
CA ASP A 94 9.96 -8.32 -13.15
C ASP A 94 10.85 -9.40 -12.51
N GLY A 95 10.74 -9.61 -11.19
CA GLY A 95 11.48 -10.64 -10.46
C GLY A 95 12.98 -10.39 -10.32
N GLN A 96 13.44 -9.14 -10.49
CA GLN A 96 14.85 -8.79 -10.35
C GLN A 96 15.35 -8.97 -8.90
N GLU A 97 16.61 -9.42 -8.76
CA GLU A 97 17.26 -9.60 -7.46
C GLU A 97 17.59 -8.27 -6.78
N HIS A 98 17.89 -7.24 -7.56
CA HIS A 98 18.22 -5.91 -7.06
C HIS A 98 17.05 -4.93 -7.27
N PRO A 99 16.78 -4.03 -6.31
CA PRO A 99 15.69 -3.07 -6.44
C PRO A 99 16.00 -2.04 -7.52
N SER A 100 15.00 -1.70 -8.33
CA SER A 100 15.12 -0.61 -9.32
C SER A 100 14.89 0.77 -8.69
N VAL A 101 14.22 0.81 -7.52
CA VAL A 101 14.08 2.00 -6.68
C VAL A 101 14.51 1.63 -5.27
N GLU A 102 15.50 2.34 -4.72
CA GLU A 102 15.90 2.21 -3.32
C GLU A 102 16.28 3.60 -2.78
N CYS A 103 15.46 4.14 -1.88
CA CYS A 103 15.72 5.43 -1.24
C CYS A 103 14.91 5.57 0.05
N PRO A 104 15.26 6.53 0.93
CA PRO A 104 14.40 6.85 2.03
C PRO A 104 13.02 7.30 1.55
N VAL A 105 11.96 6.86 2.22
CA VAL A 105 10.58 7.11 1.81
C VAL A 105 10.26 8.60 1.75
N GLY A 106 10.84 9.40 2.66
CA GLY A 106 10.68 10.85 2.63
C GLY A 106 11.25 11.47 1.35
N ASP A 107 12.47 11.08 0.97
CA ASP A 107 13.14 11.56 -0.23
C ASP A 107 12.35 11.18 -1.50
N PHE A 108 11.78 9.97 -1.56
CA PHE A 108 10.90 9.54 -2.67
C PHE A 108 9.68 10.48 -2.84
N PHE A 109 9.09 10.92 -1.74
CA PHE A 109 7.95 11.83 -1.73
C PHE A 109 8.34 13.32 -1.59
N ALA A 110 9.60 13.68 -1.86
CA ALA A 110 10.11 15.04 -1.77
C ALA A 110 9.89 15.73 -0.40
N CYS A 111 9.96 14.93 0.68
CA CYS A 111 9.81 15.33 2.08
C CYS A 111 11.10 15.01 2.86
N GLY A 112 12.15 15.80 2.62
CA GLY A 112 13.52 15.57 3.11
C GLY A 112 13.85 16.15 4.49
#